data_AF-A0A924WJW2-F1
#
_entry.id   AF-A0A924WJW2-F1
#
_cell.length_a   1.000
_cell.length_b   1.000
_cell.length_c   1.000
_cell.angle_alpha   90.00
_cell.angle_beta   90.00
_cell.angle_gamma   90.00
#
_symmetry.space_group_name_H-M   'P 1'
#
loop_
_entity.id
_entity.type
_entity.pdbx_description
1 polymer ?
#
loop_
_entity_poly.entity_id
_entity_poly.type
_entity_poly.pdbx_seq_one_letter_code
_entity_poly.pdbx_strand_id
1 'polypeptide(L)'
;MTSDSFYWYASIIIFLPWLLLIAAPNWRYTEPIAFGAATILLIAAAVFTFQFLTSPEEGGNLFSLEGFKNLFRSKEMLLTGWLNYLSFCLLVGTWQTHDARQLKIGHIFVIPSLLLTMLTGPAGLLLYLVLRFFKTKRWDLR
;
A
#
# COMPACT_ATOMS: atom_id res chain seq x y z
N MET A 1 -8.42 5.24 -20.91
CA MET A 1 -7.11 4.54 -20.78
C MET A 1 -7.41 3.06 -20.62
N THR A 2 -6.64 2.17 -21.25
CA THR A 2 -6.78 0.72 -21.05
C THR A 2 -6.25 0.33 -19.66
N SER A 3 -6.85 -0.69 -19.04
CA SER A 3 -6.46 -1.21 -17.71
C SER A 3 -4.96 -1.55 -17.65
N ASP A 4 -4.42 -2.08 -18.75
CA ASP A 4 -3.01 -2.45 -18.88
C ASP A 4 -2.06 -1.24 -18.80
N SER A 5 -2.43 -0.09 -19.40
CA SER A 5 -1.63 1.14 -19.29
C SER A 5 -1.66 1.70 -17.87
N PHE A 6 -2.83 1.69 -17.22
CA PHE A 6 -2.97 2.20 -15.85
C PHE A 6 -2.14 1.36 -14.86
N TYR A 7 -2.19 0.03 -15.00
CA TYR A 7 -1.35 -0.90 -14.25
C TYR A 7 0.14 -0.53 -14.35
N TRP A 8 0.62 -0.31 -15.58
CA TRP A 8 2.03 0.01 -15.83
C TRP A 8 2.44 1.33 -15.17
N TYR A 9 1.66 2.39 -15.35
CA TYR A 9 1.94 3.69 -14.74
C TYR A 9 1.92 3.62 -13.21
N ALA A 10 0.89 2.99 -12.62
CA ALA A 10 0.79 2.86 -11.17
C ALA A 10 1.99 2.10 -10.58
N SER A 11 2.43 1.02 -11.24
CA SER A 11 3.53 0.16 -10.79
C SER A 11 4.89 0.84 -10.86
N ILE A 12 5.07 1.84 -11.73
CA ILE A 12 6.33 2.58 -11.84
C ILE A 12 6.31 3.85 -10.98
N ILE A 13 5.21 4.61 -11.01
CA ILE A 13 5.10 5.88 -10.30
C ILE A 13 5.17 5.67 -8.79
N ILE A 14 4.73 4.51 -8.28
CA ILE A 14 4.78 4.18 -6.85
C ILE A 14 6.20 4.21 -6.27
N PHE A 15 7.24 4.00 -7.08
CA PHE A 15 8.62 4.05 -6.59
C PHE A 15 9.05 5.46 -6.14
N LEU A 16 8.42 6.52 -6.65
CA LEU A 16 8.74 7.90 -6.27
C LEU A 16 8.46 8.17 -4.77
N PRO A 17 7.24 7.95 -4.24
CA PRO A 17 7.00 8.16 -2.80
C PRO A 17 7.79 7.16 -1.93
N TRP A 18 8.04 5.92 -2.38
CA TRP A 18 8.92 4.99 -1.66
C TRP A 18 10.36 5.50 -1.56
N LEU A 19 10.90 6.05 -2.65
CA LEU A 19 12.24 6.64 -2.66
C LEU A 19 12.32 7.84 -1.71
N LEU A 20 11.28 8.67 -1.64
CA LEU A 20 11.20 9.77 -0.66
C LEU A 20 11.17 9.25 0.78
N LEU A 21 10.39 8.21 1.07
CA LEU A 21 10.33 7.58 2.39
C LEU A 21 11.69 7.01 2.81
N ILE A 22 12.44 6.42 1.88
CA ILE A 22 13.75 5.81 2.15
C ILE A 22 14.85 6.88 2.27
N ALA A 23 14.94 7.81 1.31
CA ALA A 23 16.07 8.74 1.22
C ALA A 23 15.87 10.04 2.00
N ALA A 24 14.63 10.52 2.13
CA ALA A 24 14.30 11.82 2.71
C ALA A 24 13.14 11.73 3.73
N PRO A 25 13.24 10.90 4.78
CA PRO A 25 12.14 10.65 5.72
C PRO A 25 11.72 11.89 6.53
N ASN A 26 12.62 12.86 6.70
CA ASN A 26 12.38 14.07 7.48
C ASN A 26 11.93 15.27 6.63
N TRP A 27 11.80 15.09 5.31
CA TRP A 27 11.40 16.19 4.44
C TRP A 27 9.90 16.47 4.59
N ARG A 28 9.55 17.76 4.68
CA ARG A 28 8.17 18.22 4.95
C ARG A 28 7.12 17.73 3.94
N TYR A 29 7.55 17.31 2.75
CA TYR A 29 6.67 16.85 1.68
C TYR A 29 6.62 15.34 1.51
N THR A 30 7.50 14.57 2.16
CA THR A 30 7.55 13.11 2.02
C THR A 30 6.23 12.46 2.43
N GLU A 31 5.74 12.74 3.64
CA GLU A 31 4.47 12.18 4.14
C GLU A 31 3.26 12.65 3.32
N PRO A 32 3.06 13.95 3.01
CA PRO A 32 1.96 14.39 2.16
C PRO A 32 1.97 13.77 0.75
N ILE A 33 3.15 13.64 0.11
CA ILE A 33 3.26 13.03 -1.22
C ILE A 33 2.90 11.54 -1.16
N ALA A 34 3.43 10.80 -0.17
CA ALA A 34 3.13 9.39 -0.02
C ALA A 34 1.65 9.14 0.29
N PHE A 35 1.07 9.92 1.22
CA PHE A 35 -0.34 9.83 1.56
C PHE A 35 -1.26 10.23 0.39
N GLY A 36 -0.90 11.30 -0.33
CA GLY A 36 -1.63 11.75 -1.52
C GLY A 36 -1.60 10.70 -2.63
N ALA A 37 -0.44 10.11 -2.91
CA ALA A 37 -0.30 9.02 -3.88
C ALA A 37 -1.15 7.80 -3.50
N ALA A 38 -1.11 7.39 -2.23
CA ALA A 38 -1.95 6.29 -1.75
C ALA A 38 -3.46 6.60 -1.89
N THR A 39 -3.87 7.83 -1.58
CA THR A 39 -5.26 8.28 -1.72
C THR A 39 -5.74 8.25 -3.17
N ILE A 40 -4.91 8.72 -4.11
CA ILE A 40 -5.21 8.67 -5.55
C ILE A 40 -5.40 7.22 -6.01
N LEU A 41 -4.55 6.30 -5.56
CA LEU A 41 -4.66 4.87 -5.90
C LEU A 41 -5.93 4.24 -5.32
N LEU A 42 -6.31 4.60 -4.08
CA LEU A 42 -7.57 4.14 -3.47
C LEU A 42 -8.79 4.66 -4.24
N ILE A 43 -8.79 5.93 -4.63
CA ILE A 43 -9.88 6.51 -5.43
C ILE A 43 -9.97 5.80 -6.79
N ALA A 44 -8.83 5.58 -7.46
CA ALA A 44 -8.81 4.85 -8.72
C ALA A 44 -9.36 3.43 -8.56
N ALA A 45 -8.94 2.72 -7.50
CA ALA A 45 -9.46 1.39 -7.20
C ALA A 45 -10.98 1.40 -6.96
N ALA A 46 -11.49 2.37 -6.18
CA ALA A 46 -12.93 2.51 -5.92
C ALA A 46 -13.72 2.77 -7.22
N VAL A 47 -13.18 3.57 -8.14
CA VAL A 47 -13.80 3.82 -9.46
C VAL A 47 -13.87 2.54 -10.30
N PHE A 48 -12.80 1.74 -10.36
CA PHE A 48 -12.82 0.48 -11.09
C PHE A 48 -13.77 -0.55 -10.46
N THR A 49 -13.82 -0.64 -9.12
CA THR A 49 -14.82 -1.45 -8.41
C THR A 49 -16.25 -1.04 -8.79
N PHE A 50 -16.53 0.27 -8.77
CA PHE A 50 -17.86 0.78 -9.10
C PHE A 50 -18.26 0.43 -10.54
N GLN A 51 -17.35 0.63 -11.51
CA GLN A 51 -17.59 0.27 -12.91
C GLN A 51 -17.90 -1.22 -13.08
N PHE A 52 -17.14 -2.09 -12.39
CA PHE A 52 -17.39 -3.52 -12.39
C PHE A 52 -18.77 -3.88 -11.82
N LEU A 53 -19.14 -3.31 -10.67
CA LEU A 53 -20.44 -3.56 -10.02
C LEU A 53 -21.64 -3.09 -10.85
N THR A 54 -21.46 -2.05 -11.67
CA THR A 54 -22.51 -1.56 -12.59
C THR A 54 -22.56 -2.31 -13.93
N SER A 55 -21.63 -3.23 -14.17
CA SER A 55 -21.60 -4.01 -15.40
C SER A 55 -22.61 -5.17 -15.35
N PRO A 56 -23.20 -5.59 -16.48
CA PRO A 56 -24.27 -6.61 -16.49
C PRO A 56 -23.82 -8.06 -16.20
N GLU A 57 -22.52 -8.29 -15.97
CA GLU A 57 -21.98 -9.65 -15.83
C GLU A 57 -22.15 -10.21 -14.42
N GLU A 58 -22.31 -11.54 -14.35
CA GLU A 58 -22.63 -12.30 -13.14
C GLU A 58 -21.67 -11.99 -11.99
N GLY A 59 -22.21 -11.37 -10.94
CA GLY A 59 -21.48 -10.99 -9.74
C GLY A 59 -20.79 -12.19 -9.10
N GLY A 60 -19.46 -12.16 -9.06
CA GLY A 60 -18.69 -13.17 -8.37
C GLY A 60 -18.94 -13.13 -6.86
N ASN A 61 -19.15 -14.31 -6.26
CA ASN A 61 -19.43 -14.43 -4.84
C ASN A 61 -18.12 -14.35 -4.01
N LEU A 62 -17.94 -13.24 -3.28
CA LEU A 62 -16.79 -13.00 -2.38
C LEU A 62 -16.69 -14.00 -1.22
N PHE A 63 -17.79 -14.64 -0.83
CA PHE A 63 -17.84 -15.57 0.30
C PHE A 63 -17.49 -17.02 -0.10
N SER A 64 -17.15 -17.25 -1.37
CA SER A 64 -16.67 -18.55 -1.86
C SER A 64 -15.33 -18.39 -2.57
N LEU A 65 -14.41 -19.34 -2.41
CA LEU A 65 -13.11 -19.30 -3.07
C LEU A 65 -13.25 -19.30 -4.61
N GLU A 66 -14.24 -20.03 -5.12
CA GLU A 66 -14.53 -20.11 -6.55
C GLU A 66 -15.11 -18.80 -7.10
N GLY A 67 -16.08 -18.20 -6.39
CA GLY A 67 -16.60 -16.88 -6.73
C GLY A 67 -15.53 -15.79 -6.63
N PHE A 68 -14.67 -15.85 -5.62
CA PHE A 68 -13.51 -14.96 -5.50
C PHE A 68 -12.56 -15.12 -6.69
N LYS A 69 -12.20 -16.36 -7.07
CA LYS A 69 -11.38 -16.61 -8.26
C LYS A 69 -12.01 -16.06 -9.54
N ASN A 70 -13.34 -16.15 -9.68
CA ASN A 70 -14.05 -15.63 -10.84
C ASN A 70 -14.00 -14.09 -10.91
N LEU A 71 -14.03 -13.39 -9.76
CA LEU A 71 -13.83 -11.94 -9.73
C LEU A 71 -12.48 -11.53 -10.31
N PHE A 72 -11.40 -12.25 -9.99
CA PHE A 72 -10.06 -11.97 -10.50
C PHE A 72 -9.84 -12.34 -11.98
N ARG A 73 -10.85 -12.90 -12.66
CA ARG A 73 -10.79 -13.08 -14.13
C ARG A 73 -11.01 -11.77 -14.88
N SER A 74 -11.74 -10.82 -14.29
CA SER A 74 -11.86 -9.46 -14.85
C SER A 74 -10.54 -8.72 -14.68
N LYS A 75 -10.06 -8.10 -15.76
CA LYS A 75 -8.85 -7.27 -15.75
C LYS A 75 -9.02 -6.06 -14.82
N GLU A 76 -10.23 -5.51 -14.77
CA GLU A 76 -10.61 -4.34 -13.96
C GLU A 76 -10.56 -4.68 -12.48
N MET A 77 -11.07 -5.85 -12.09
CA MET A 77 -11.03 -6.31 -10.70
C MET A 77 -9.61 -6.72 -10.28
N LEU A 78 -8.84 -7.35 -11.17
CA LEU A 78 -7.42 -7.63 -10.92
C LEU A 78 -6.62 -6.34 -10.70
N LEU A 79 -6.83 -5.32 -11.55
CA LEU A 79 -6.23 -4.00 -11.40
C LEU A 79 -6.66 -3.37 -10.08
N THR A 80 -7.95 -3.41 -9.74
CA THR A 80 -8.49 -2.90 -8.48
C THR A 80 -7.76 -3.51 -7.27
N GLY A 81 -7.58 -4.83 -7.26
CA GLY A 81 -6.83 -5.51 -6.19
C GLY A 81 -5.39 -5.03 -6.10
N TRP A 82 -4.72 -4.86 -7.25
CA TRP A 82 -3.35 -4.34 -7.29
C TRP A 82 -3.23 -2.90 -6.77
N LEU A 83 -4.14 -2.01 -7.17
CA LEU A 83 -4.14 -0.62 -6.70
C LEU A 83 -4.41 -0.52 -5.19
N ASN A 84 -5.35 -1.31 -4.67
CA ASN A 84 -5.58 -1.42 -3.23
C ASN A 84 -4.32 -1.92 -2.52
N TYR A 85 -3.66 -2.96 -3.04
CA TYR A 85 -2.41 -3.47 -2.47
C TYR A 85 -1.30 -2.41 -2.43
N LEU A 86 -1.04 -1.70 -3.53
CA LEU A 86 -0.02 -0.65 -3.59
C LEU A 86 -0.32 0.50 -2.62
N SER A 87 -1.58 0.95 -2.58
CA SER A 87 -2.00 2.02 -1.67
C SER A 87 -1.83 1.62 -0.21
N PHE A 88 -2.22 0.41 0.16
CA PHE A 88 -2.10 -0.11 1.52
C PHE A 88 -0.63 -0.19 1.95
N CYS A 89 0.24 -0.76 1.12
CA CYS A 89 1.67 -0.85 1.41
C CYS A 89 2.28 0.54 1.59
N LEU A 90 1.88 1.53 0.78
CA LEU A 90 2.39 2.88 0.90
C LEU A 90 1.88 3.62 2.15
N LEU A 91 0.61 3.42 2.53
CA LEU A 91 0.08 3.94 3.80
C LEU A 91 0.81 3.34 4.99
N VAL A 92 1.05 2.02 4.98
CA VAL A 92 1.84 1.35 6.01
C VAL A 92 3.27 1.89 6.04
N GLY A 93 3.92 2.05 4.89
CA GLY A 93 5.27 2.64 4.80
C GLY A 93 5.33 4.06 5.37
N THR A 94 4.33 4.89 5.05
CA THR A 94 4.18 6.25 5.58
C THR A 94 4.02 6.22 7.09
N TRP A 95 3.16 5.34 7.62
CA TRP A 95 2.99 5.15 9.06
C TRP A 95 4.27 4.67 9.74
N GLN A 96 4.98 3.70 9.16
CA GLN A 96 6.26 3.21 9.68
C GLN A 96 7.28 4.35 9.82
N THR A 97 7.43 5.18 8.78
CA THR A 97 8.34 6.34 8.86
C THR A 97 7.89 7.37 9.90
N HIS A 98 6.60 7.64 9.99
CA HIS A 98 6.06 8.63 10.92
C HIS A 98 6.21 8.17 12.38
N ASP A 99 5.80 6.93 12.70
CA ASP A 99 5.93 6.32 14.02
C ASP A 99 7.42 6.22 14.43
N ALA A 100 8.31 5.85 13.50
CA ALA A 100 9.74 5.79 13.77
C ALA A 100 10.32 7.14 14.17
N ARG A 101 9.88 8.22 13.51
CA ARG A 101 10.28 9.59 13.83
C ARG A 101 9.79 10.01 15.22
N GLN A 102 8.53 9.72 15.55
CA GLN A 102 7.97 10.01 16.88
C GLN A 102 8.71 9.24 17.98
N LEU A 103 9.04 7.98 17.74
CA LEU A 103 9.75 7.10 18.68
C LEU A 103 11.27 7.27 18.66
N LYS A 104 11.79 8.20 17.84
CA LYS A 104 13.24 8.46 17.66
C LYS A 104 14.03 7.19 17.29
N ILE A 105 13.41 6.28 16.54
CA ILE A 105 14.06 5.10 15.98
C ILE A 105 14.93 5.56 14.81
N GLY A 106 16.20 5.15 14.79
CA GLY A 106 17.12 5.50 13.71
C GLY A 106 16.62 4.96 12.36
N HIS A 107 16.50 5.84 11.36
CA HIS A 107 15.91 5.51 10.05
C HIS A 107 16.60 4.34 9.34
N ILE A 108 17.90 4.15 9.56
CA ILE A 108 18.65 3.03 9.00
C ILE A 108 18.07 1.65 9.36
N PHE A 109 17.47 1.53 10.55
CA PHE A 109 16.82 0.29 11.00
C PHE A 109 15.43 0.10 10.38
N VAL A 110 14.81 1.18 9.89
CA VAL A 110 13.46 1.18 9.31
C VAL A 110 13.52 0.86 7.81
N ILE A 111 14.63 1.15 7.13
CA ILE A 111 14.80 0.88 5.69
C ILE A 111 14.53 -0.59 5.32
N PRO A 112 15.09 -1.60 6.02
CA PRO A 112 14.78 -3.01 5.72
C PRO A 112 13.28 -3.33 5.84
N SER A 113 12.60 -2.76 6.85
CA SER A 113 11.16 -2.93 6.99
C SER A 113 10.38 -2.24 5.87
N LEU A 114 10.79 -1.06 5.42
CA LEU A 114 10.15 -0.35 4.29
C LEU A 114 10.28 -1.14 2.98
N LEU A 115 11.48 -1.68 2.70
CA LEU A 115 11.69 -2.50 1.51
C LEU A 115 10.85 -3.78 1.55
N LEU A 116 10.76 -4.44 2.70
CA LEU A 116 9.89 -5.61 2.86
C LEU A 116 8.40 -5.25 2.76
N THR A 117 7.97 -4.09 3.26
CA THR A 117 6.58 -3.62 3.11
C THR A 117 6.26 -3.36 1.65
N MET A 118 7.19 -2.79 0.88
CA MET A 118 7.00 -2.58 -0.56
C MET A 118 6.86 -3.90 -1.33
N LEU A 119 7.65 -4.92 -0.99
CA LEU A 119 7.65 -6.20 -1.71
C LEU A 119 6.51 -7.12 -1.30
N THR A 120 6.23 -7.20 0.00
CA THR A 120 5.39 -8.25 0.58
C THR A 120 4.28 -7.71 1.46
N GLY A 121 4.19 -6.39 1.70
CA GLY A 121 3.24 -5.74 2.59
C GLY A 121 3.38 -6.21 4.05
N PRO A 122 2.59 -7.20 4.50
CA PRO A 122 2.61 -7.74 5.86
C PRO A 122 3.98 -8.03 6.47
N ALA A 123 4.95 -8.62 5.75
CA ALA A 123 6.21 -9.04 6.38
C ALA A 123 7.05 -7.83 6.83
N GLY A 124 7.02 -6.73 6.07
CA GLY A 124 7.70 -5.50 6.45
C GLY A 124 7.06 -4.83 7.65
N LEU A 125 5.72 -4.84 7.73
CA LEU A 125 4.99 -4.36 8.91
C LEU A 125 5.36 -5.18 10.16
N LEU A 126 5.37 -6.51 10.05
CA LEU A 126 5.75 -7.39 11.16
C LEU A 126 7.19 -7.11 11.63
N LEU A 127 8.14 -6.97 10.71
CA LEU A 127 9.52 -6.63 11.05
C LEU A 127 9.58 -5.29 11.81
N TYR A 128 8.86 -4.27 11.33
CA TYR A 128 8.81 -2.98 12.00
C TYR A 128 8.20 -3.06 13.40
N LEU A 129 7.11 -3.80 13.58
CA LEU A 129 6.50 -3.99 14.90
C LEU A 129 7.45 -4.69 15.88
N VAL A 130 8.23 -5.67 15.41
CA VAL A 130 9.27 -6.32 16.23
C VAL A 130 10.35 -5.31 16.62
N LEU A 131 10.87 -4.54 15.66
CA LEU A 131 11.86 -3.49 15.91
C LEU A 131 11.35 -2.45 16.92
N ARG A 132 10.11 -2.01 16.74
CA ARG A 132 9.40 -1.09 17.63
C ARG A 132 9.30 -1.66 19.04
N PHE A 133 8.85 -2.91 19.18
CA PHE A 133 8.72 -3.57 20.48
C PHE A 133 10.04 -3.63 21.24
N PHE A 134 11.15 -3.96 20.58
CA PHE A 134 12.46 -3.98 21.25
C PHE A 134 12.95 -2.59 21.67
N LYS A 135 12.55 -1.52 20.98
CA LYS A 135 12.94 -0.14 21.31
C LYS A 135 12.06 0.49 22.38
N THR A 136 10.74 0.30 22.31
CA THR A 136 9.79 0.93 23.26
C THR A 136 9.48 0.04 24.46
N LYS A 137 9.72 -1.28 24.36
CA LYS A 137 9.27 -2.32 25.32
C LYS A 137 7.77 -2.27 25.61
N ARG A 138 6.97 -1.70 24.70
CA ARG A 138 5.51 -1.50 24.85
C ARG A 138 4.81 -1.75 23.52
N TRP A 139 3.62 -2.33 23.59
CA TRP A 139 2.73 -2.56 22.45
C TRP A 139 1.76 -1.41 22.16
N ASP A 140 1.75 -0.37 23.00
CA ASP A 140 0.82 0.77 22.86
C ASP A 140 0.89 1.39 21.46
N LEU A 141 -0.22 1.36 20.72
CA LEU A 141 -0.43 2.11 19.48
C LEU A 141 -1.12 3.42 19.88
N ARG A 142 -0.35 4.40 20.39
CA ARG A 142 -0.87 5.74 20.71
C ARG A 142 -0.84 6.63 19.48
#